data_AF-A0A3A9ASI5-F1
#
_entry.id   AF-A0A3A9ASI5-F1
#
_cell.length_a   1.000
_cell.length_b   1.000
_cell.length_c   1.000
_cell.angle_alpha   90.00
_cell.angle_beta   90.00
_cell.angle_gamma   90.00
#
_symmetry.space_group_name_H-M   'P 1'
#
loop_
_entity.id
_entity.type
_entity.pdbx_description
1 polymer ?
#
loop_
_entity_poly.entity_id
_entity_poly.type
_entity_poly.pdbx_seq_one_letter_code
_entity_poly.pdbx_strand_id
1 'polypeptide(L)'
;MHTKIMEGIAGASTNMKLLNTPFRVYKEAERRGDTAVMERAMGYVGDFADKAEGYQKKAEEGMKQEAKEAREKAKAEQENAVRKRREEREELEKRIAESRNEDTDTISISESGKAASNEKTDSVQTDADNGISVEETTDVVKTEPVIYTKNSKLSKPESGTNISVSA
;
A
#
# COMPACT_ATOMS: atom_id res chain seq x y z
N MET A 1 15.45 -14.62 -3.30
CA MET A 1 16.59 -13.92 -3.93
C MET A 1 17.02 -14.68 -5.17
N HIS A 2 16.87 -14.05 -6.32
CA HIS A 2 17.24 -14.61 -7.61
C HIS A 2 18.77 -14.82 -7.70
N THR A 3 19.24 -15.94 -8.28
CA THR A 3 20.67 -16.30 -8.35
C THR A 3 21.54 -15.23 -9.01
N LYS A 4 21.02 -14.61 -10.09
CA LYS A 4 21.69 -13.49 -10.77
C LYS A 4 21.92 -12.26 -9.87
N ILE A 5 21.02 -12.00 -8.91
CA ILE A 5 21.18 -10.89 -7.95
C ILE A 5 22.38 -11.17 -7.06
N MET A 6 22.48 -12.40 -6.55
CA MET A 6 23.59 -12.79 -5.69
C MET A 6 24.93 -12.72 -6.45
N GLU A 7 25.00 -13.31 -7.65
CA GLU A 7 26.20 -13.27 -8.48
C GLU A 7 26.59 -11.84 -8.84
N GLY A 8 25.62 -11.02 -9.26
CA GLY A 8 25.86 -9.65 -9.67
C GLY A 8 26.33 -8.75 -8.52
N ILE A 9 25.73 -8.86 -7.33
CA ILE A 9 26.19 -8.09 -6.16
C ILE A 9 27.60 -8.53 -5.73
N ALA A 10 27.84 -9.84 -5.65
CA ALA A 10 29.15 -10.37 -5.25
C ALA A 10 30.23 -9.97 -6.27
N GLY A 11 29.96 -10.14 -7.56
CA GLY A 11 30.87 -9.77 -8.64
C GLY A 11 31.15 -8.27 -8.72
N ALA A 12 30.12 -7.42 -8.57
CA ALA A 12 30.31 -5.97 -8.56
C ALA A 12 31.14 -5.52 -7.35
N SER A 13 30.81 -6.02 -6.15
CA SER A 13 31.50 -5.65 -4.92
C SER A 13 32.98 -6.07 -4.91
N THR A 14 33.30 -7.23 -5.49
CA THR A 14 34.68 -7.73 -5.57
C THR A 14 35.50 -6.90 -6.56
N ASN A 15 34.97 -6.62 -7.75
CA ASN A 15 35.67 -5.78 -8.74
C ASN A 15 35.85 -4.34 -8.24
N MET A 16 34.85 -3.77 -7.55
CA MET A 16 34.98 -2.45 -6.92
C MET A 16 36.10 -2.40 -5.87
N LYS A 17 36.26 -3.48 -5.08
CA LYS A 17 37.38 -3.59 -4.12
C LYS A 17 38.74 -3.67 -4.82
N LEU A 18 38.80 -4.33 -5.98
CA LEU A 18 40.03 -4.48 -6.76
C LEU A 18 40.54 -3.16 -7.33
N LEU A 19 39.68 -2.14 -7.49
CA LEU A 19 40.08 -0.79 -7.91
C LEU A 19 41.06 -0.11 -6.95
N ASN A 20 41.08 -0.49 -5.66
CA ASN A 20 41.95 0.14 -4.67
C ASN A 20 43.44 -0.01 -5.00
N THR A 21 43.83 -1.16 -5.56
CA THR A 21 45.23 -1.46 -5.89
C THR A 21 45.76 -0.56 -7.01
N PRO A 22 45.15 -0.51 -8.21
CA PRO A 22 45.61 0.36 -9.27
C PRO A 22 45.52 1.85 -8.89
N PHE A 23 44.53 2.28 -8.08
CA PHE A 23 44.52 3.66 -7.57
C PHE A 23 45.70 3.99 -6.66
N ARG A 24 46.19 3.03 -5.85
CA ARG A 24 47.40 3.22 -5.05
C ARG A 24 48.64 3.33 -5.93
N VAL A 25 48.76 2.46 -6.93
CA VAL A 25 49.86 2.48 -7.89
C VAL A 25 49.88 3.78 -8.69
N TYR A 26 48.71 4.24 -9.15
CA TYR A 26 48.57 5.53 -9.84
C TYR A 26 49.09 6.68 -8.98
N LYS A 27 48.66 6.77 -7.71
CA LYS A 27 49.11 7.82 -6.79
C LYS A 27 50.61 7.78 -6.50
N GLU A 28 51.21 6.59 -6.51
CA GLU A 28 52.67 6.46 -6.35
C GLU A 28 53.41 6.90 -7.60
N ALA A 29 52.92 6.51 -8.78
CA ALA A 29 53.47 6.90 -10.07
C ALA A 29 53.36 8.41 -10.31
N GLU A 30 52.23 9.01 -9.92
CA GLU A 30 51.99 10.46 -9.99
C GLU A 30 53.04 11.24 -9.18
N ARG A 31 53.42 10.77 -7.98
CA ARG A 31 54.50 11.39 -7.18
C ARG A 31 55.87 11.30 -7.82
N ARG A 32 56.11 10.27 -8.63
CA ARG A 32 57.37 10.07 -9.37
C ARG A 32 57.37 10.72 -10.74
N GLY A 33 56.23 11.22 -11.21
CA GLY A 33 56.05 11.70 -12.58
C GLY A 33 56.10 10.60 -13.63
N ASP A 34 55.87 9.34 -13.25
CA ASP A 34 55.91 8.19 -14.16
C ASP A 34 54.55 8.02 -14.88
N THR A 35 54.40 8.71 -15.99
CA THR A 35 53.16 8.73 -16.78
C THR A 35 52.83 7.37 -17.40
N ALA A 36 53.83 6.55 -17.72
CA ALA A 36 53.62 5.22 -18.30
C ALA A 36 52.97 4.27 -17.28
N VAL A 37 53.42 4.31 -16.02
CA VAL A 37 52.80 3.53 -14.94
C VAL A 37 51.41 4.07 -14.58
N MET A 38 51.21 5.39 -14.63
CA MET A 38 49.88 6.00 -14.43
C MET A 38 48.86 5.49 -15.47
N GLU A 39 49.21 5.52 -16.76
CA GLU A 39 48.34 5.07 -17.84
C GLU A 39 47.99 3.58 -17.69
N ARG A 40 49.01 2.74 -17.43
CA ARG A 40 48.79 1.31 -17.19
C ARG A 40 47.90 1.06 -15.98
N ALA A 41 48.10 1.79 -14.88
CA ALA A 41 47.26 1.67 -13.69
C ALA A 41 45.80 2.04 -13.99
N MET A 42 45.57 3.10 -14.76
CA MET A 42 44.22 3.49 -15.18
C MET A 42 43.58 2.49 -16.15
N GLY A 43 44.37 1.81 -16.99
CA GLY A 43 43.88 0.68 -17.78
C GLY A 43 43.26 -0.41 -16.91
N TYR A 44 43.94 -0.83 -15.84
CA TYR A 44 43.39 -1.79 -14.90
C TYR A 44 42.15 -1.28 -14.15
N VAL A 45 42.09 0.02 -13.83
CA VAL A 45 40.87 0.64 -13.27
C VAL A 45 39.70 0.46 -14.24
N GLY A 46 39.90 0.75 -15.53
CA GLY A 46 38.89 0.54 -16.57
C GLY A 46 38.40 -0.91 -16.61
N ASP A 47 39.32 -1.87 -16.70
CA ASP A 47 38.97 -3.31 -16.77
C ASP A 47 38.12 -3.78 -15.59
N PHE A 48 38.43 -3.32 -14.37
CA PHE A 48 37.67 -3.68 -13.18
C PHE A 48 36.36 -2.92 -13.09
N ALA A 49 36.32 -1.65 -13.51
CA ALA A 49 35.09 -0.86 -13.54
C ALA A 49 34.08 -1.47 -14.53
N ASP A 50 34.51 -1.82 -15.73
CA ASP A 50 33.68 -2.46 -16.75
C ASP A 50 33.12 -3.80 -16.27
N LYS A 51 33.95 -4.61 -15.60
CA LYS A 51 33.49 -5.87 -14.98
C LYS A 51 32.48 -5.60 -13.88
N ALA A 52 32.73 -4.62 -13.01
CA ALA A 52 31.80 -4.26 -11.93
C ALA A 52 30.45 -3.83 -12.49
N GLU A 53 30.43 -3.01 -13.54
CA GLU A 53 29.22 -2.58 -14.24
C GLU A 53 28.49 -3.76 -14.89
N GLY A 54 29.21 -4.67 -15.54
CA GLY A 54 28.64 -5.89 -16.10
C GLY A 54 27.93 -6.76 -15.05
N TYR A 55 28.52 -6.91 -13.86
CA TYR A 55 27.88 -7.61 -12.75
C TYR A 55 26.70 -6.84 -12.15
N GLN A 56 26.77 -5.52 -12.08
CA GLN A 56 25.64 -4.70 -11.66
C GLN A 56 24.43 -4.90 -12.60
N LYS A 57 24.65 -4.88 -13.92
CA LYS A 57 23.60 -5.15 -14.91
C LYS A 57 22.97 -6.53 -14.71
N LYS A 58 23.78 -7.57 -14.45
CA LYS A 58 23.27 -8.91 -14.10
C LYS A 58 22.39 -8.91 -12.84
N ALA A 59 22.78 -8.16 -11.81
CA ALA A 59 21.98 -8.02 -10.60
C ALA A 59 20.65 -7.32 -10.89
N GLU A 60 20.68 -6.22 -11.64
CA GLU A 60 19.48 -5.46 -12.03
C GLU A 60 18.51 -6.31 -12.85
N GLU A 61 19.01 -7.12 -13.80
CA GLU A 61 18.20 -8.10 -14.52
C GLU A 61 17.53 -9.10 -13.57
N GLY A 62 18.29 -9.64 -12.61
CA GLY A 62 17.76 -10.56 -11.60
C GLY A 62 16.67 -9.91 -10.74
N MET A 63 16.86 -8.65 -10.32
CA MET A 63 15.88 -7.90 -9.53
C MET A 63 14.60 -7.67 -10.33
N LYS A 64 14.72 -7.33 -11.62
CA LYS A 64 13.56 -7.16 -12.50
C LYS A 64 12.77 -8.46 -12.67
N GLN A 65 13.45 -9.61 -12.74
CA GLN A 65 12.80 -10.92 -12.79
C GLN A 65 12.09 -11.24 -11.47
N GLU A 66 12.76 -11.07 -10.33
CA GLU A 66 12.17 -11.31 -9.00
C GLU A 66 10.95 -10.40 -8.75
N ALA A 67 11.02 -9.13 -9.16
CA ALA A 67 9.90 -8.19 -9.04
C ALA A 67 8.69 -8.60 -9.91
N LYS A 68 8.92 -9.10 -11.12
CA LYS A 68 7.86 -9.62 -11.99
C LYS A 68 7.19 -10.86 -11.37
N GLU A 69 8.00 -11.82 -10.91
CA GLU A 69 7.50 -13.04 -10.29
C GLU A 69 6.69 -12.73 -9.01
N ALA A 70 7.17 -11.81 -8.17
CA ALA A 70 6.44 -11.36 -6.99
C ALA A 70 5.11 -10.70 -7.36
N ARG A 71 5.08 -9.88 -8.42
CA ARG A 71 3.85 -9.24 -8.92
C ARG A 71 2.86 -10.26 -9.44
N GLU A 72 3.32 -11.28 -10.15
CA GLU A 72 2.46 -12.36 -10.66
C GLU A 72 1.87 -13.19 -9.52
N LYS A 73 2.68 -13.57 -8.53
CA LYS A 73 2.19 -14.27 -7.32
C LYS A 73 1.14 -13.45 -6.57
N ALA A 74 1.38 -12.15 -6.39
CA ALA A 74 0.42 -11.27 -5.72
C ALA A 74 -0.91 -11.16 -6.48
N LYS A 75 -0.87 -11.05 -7.81
CA LYS A 75 -2.08 -11.05 -8.64
C LYS A 75 -2.84 -12.37 -8.56
N ALA A 76 -2.14 -13.50 -8.64
CA ALA A 76 -2.75 -14.82 -8.53
C ALA A 76 -3.40 -15.01 -7.15
N GLU A 77 -2.75 -14.56 -6.08
CA GLU A 77 -3.32 -14.60 -4.73
C GLU A 77 -4.57 -13.71 -4.60
N GLN A 78 -4.52 -12.49 -5.16
CA GLN A 78 -5.67 -11.60 -5.20
C GLN A 78 -6.86 -12.21 -5.97
N GLU A 79 -6.59 -12.81 -7.13
CA GLU A 79 -7.63 -13.46 -7.94
C GLU A 79 -8.24 -14.65 -7.19
N ASN A 80 -7.41 -15.49 -6.57
CA ASN A 80 -7.88 -16.61 -5.75
C ASN A 80 -8.75 -16.13 -4.58
N ALA A 81 -8.39 -15.03 -3.92
CA ALA A 81 -9.19 -14.45 -2.84
C ALA A 81 -10.54 -13.91 -3.34
N VAL A 82 -10.56 -13.26 -4.50
CA VAL A 82 -11.81 -12.79 -5.13
C VAL A 82 -12.69 -13.96 -5.54
N ARG A 83 -12.10 -15.01 -6.12
CA ARG A 83 -12.81 -16.23 -6.53
C ARG A 83 -13.46 -16.92 -5.33
N LYS A 84 -12.72 -17.15 -4.24
CA LYS A 84 -13.27 -17.71 -3.00
C LYS A 84 -14.43 -16.89 -2.45
N ARG A 85 -14.30 -15.56 -2.41
CA ARG A 85 -15.38 -14.68 -1.97
C ARG A 85 -16.62 -14.76 -2.87
N ARG A 86 -16.45 -14.95 -4.18
CA ARG A 86 -17.57 -15.14 -5.11
C ARG A 86 -18.26 -16.48 -4.88
N GLU A 87 -17.49 -17.55 -4.72
CA GLU A 87 -18.00 -18.89 -4.43
C GLU A 87 -18.79 -18.91 -3.11
N GLU A 88 -18.26 -18.29 -2.05
CA GLU A 88 -18.96 -18.14 -0.76
C GLU A 88 -20.29 -17.37 -0.89
N ARG A 89 -20.31 -16.29 -1.68
CA ARG A 89 -21.54 -15.53 -1.95
C ARG A 89 -22.56 -16.34 -2.70
N GLU A 90 -22.14 -17.09 -3.72
CA GLU A 90 -23.03 -17.94 -4.50
C GLU A 90 -23.62 -19.07 -3.64
N GLU A 91 -22.82 -19.66 -2.74
CA GLU A 91 -23.31 -20.68 -1.80
C GLU A 91 -24.33 -20.09 -0.81
N LEU A 92 -24.06 -18.91 -0.25
CA LEU A 92 -25.00 -18.21 0.63
C LEU A 92 -26.30 -17.86 -0.12
N GLU A 93 -26.21 -17.39 -1.35
CA GLU A 93 -27.37 -17.06 -2.16
C GLU A 93 -28.21 -18.30 -2.48
N LYS A 94 -27.57 -19.44 -2.81
CA LYS A 94 -28.27 -20.73 -2.97
C LYS A 94 -29.00 -21.15 -1.69
N ARG A 95 -28.36 -21.05 -0.52
CA ARG A 95 -29.01 -21.36 0.77
C ARG A 95 -30.20 -20.44 1.06
N ILE A 96 -30.10 -19.14 0.75
CA ILE A 96 -31.21 -18.18 0.95
C ILE A 96 -32.35 -18.44 -0.04
N ALA A 97 -32.02 -18.77 -1.30
CA ALA A 97 -33.03 -19.12 -2.30
C ALA A 97 -33.76 -20.41 -1.92
N GLU A 98 -33.03 -21.43 -1.46
CA GLU A 98 -33.60 -22.67 -0.93
C GLU A 98 -34.50 -22.41 0.28
N SER A 99 -34.05 -21.63 1.26
CA SER A 99 -34.87 -21.27 2.44
C SER A 99 -36.07 -20.37 2.13
N ARG A 100 -36.11 -19.70 0.96
CA ARG A 100 -37.30 -18.97 0.51
C ARG A 100 -38.33 -19.89 -0.15
N ASN A 101 -37.91 -21.04 -0.65
CA ASN A 101 -38.78 -22.04 -1.28
C ASN A 101 -39.37 -23.03 -0.27
N GLU A 102 -38.73 -23.22 0.90
CA GLU A 102 -39.30 -23.94 2.04
C GLU A 102 -39.99 -22.95 3.01
N ASP A 103 -41.32 -22.95 3.00
CA ASP A 103 -42.26 -22.35 3.96
C ASP A 103 -41.78 -21.07 4.68
N THR A 104 -41.89 -19.93 4.00
CA THR A 104 -41.83 -18.62 4.66
C THR A 104 -43.23 -18.20 5.12
N ASP A 105 -43.40 -17.99 6.43
CA ASP A 105 -44.58 -17.34 7.00
C ASP A 105 -44.74 -15.95 6.37
N THR A 106 -45.73 -15.80 5.49
CA THR A 106 -46.04 -14.54 4.83
C THR A 106 -46.79 -13.66 5.82
N ILE A 107 -46.08 -12.71 6.43
CA ILE A 107 -46.71 -11.69 7.27
C ILE A 107 -47.41 -10.68 6.36
N SER A 108 -48.73 -10.83 6.19
CA SER A 108 -49.58 -9.87 5.48
C SER A 108 -49.84 -8.66 6.39
N ILE A 109 -49.35 -7.49 5.98
CA ILE A 109 -49.65 -6.24 6.67
C ILE A 109 -51.10 -5.87 6.33
N SER A 110 -51.97 -5.90 7.34
CA SER A 110 -53.35 -5.39 7.25
C SER A 110 -53.37 -3.95 6.70
N GLU A 111 -54.38 -3.63 5.90
CA GLU A 111 -54.58 -2.30 5.28
C GLU A 111 -54.48 -1.15 6.30
N SER A 112 -54.96 -1.38 7.53
CA SER A 112 -54.86 -0.43 8.66
C SER A 112 -53.43 -0.19 9.16
N GLY A 113 -52.53 -1.17 9.06
CA GLY A 113 -51.11 -1.02 9.42
C GLY A 113 -50.29 -0.30 8.33
N LYS A 114 -50.75 -0.37 7.07
CA LYS A 114 -50.10 0.28 5.93
C LYS A 114 -50.31 1.81 5.95
N ALA A 115 -51.47 2.28 6.40
CA ALA A 115 -51.76 3.70 6.55
C ALA A 115 -50.89 4.37 7.62
N ALA A 116 -50.64 3.71 8.77
CA ALA A 116 -49.81 4.25 9.84
C ALA A 116 -48.31 4.35 9.49
N SER A 117 -47.84 3.60 8.49
CA SER A 117 -46.44 3.64 8.02
C SER A 117 -46.19 4.73 6.96
N ASN A 118 -47.23 5.24 6.30
CA ASN A 118 -47.12 6.29 5.28
C ASN A 118 -47.23 7.71 5.85
N GLU A 119 -47.63 7.88 7.11
CA GLU A 119 -47.88 9.20 7.71
C GLU A 119 -46.59 9.92 8.16
N LYS A 120 -45.40 9.39 7.82
CA LYS A 120 -44.12 10.01 8.17
C LYS A 120 -43.15 10.07 7.01
N THR A 121 -43.64 10.35 5.80
CA THR A 121 -42.80 10.73 4.66
C THR A 121 -43.46 11.80 3.80
N ASP A 122 -43.87 12.91 4.40
CA ASP A 122 -44.07 14.17 3.67
C ASP A 122 -43.22 15.26 4.29
N SER A 123 -42.01 15.38 3.77
CA SER A 123 -41.32 16.65 3.57
C SER A 123 -40.16 16.41 2.61
N VAL A 124 -40.48 16.09 1.37
CA VAL A 124 -39.56 16.31 0.25
C VAL A 124 -39.62 17.81 -0.07
N GLN A 125 -38.52 18.53 0.11
CA GLN A 125 -38.19 19.63 -0.78
C GLN A 125 -36.96 19.20 -1.57
N THR A 126 -37.22 18.66 -2.75
CA THR A 126 -36.35 18.82 -3.90
C THR A 126 -36.47 20.26 -4.37
N ASP A 127 -35.36 20.94 -4.60
CA ASP A 127 -35.19 21.79 -5.79
C ASP A 127 -33.71 22.01 -6.08
N ALA A 128 -33.46 22.18 -7.37
CA ALA A 128 -32.17 22.04 -8.03
C ALA A 128 -31.29 23.29 -7.97
N ASP A 129 -29.99 23.01 -8.02
CA ASP A 129 -28.91 23.72 -8.73
C ASP A 129 -28.55 25.18 -8.40
N ASN A 130 -27.24 25.41 -8.53
CA ASN A 130 -26.50 26.67 -8.67
C ASN A 130 -26.08 27.46 -7.41
N GLY A 131 -24.76 27.67 -7.31
CA GLY A 131 -24.20 28.88 -6.71
C GLY A 131 -23.12 28.66 -5.65
N ILE A 132 -21.86 28.85 -6.06
CA ILE A 132 -20.78 29.26 -5.15
C ILE A 132 -21.21 30.53 -4.41
N SER A 133 -21.11 30.54 -3.08
CA SER A 133 -20.62 31.68 -2.32
C SER A 133 -20.21 31.27 -0.91
N VAL A 134 -18.96 31.59 -0.61
CA VAL A 134 -18.30 31.54 0.68
C VAL A 134 -18.94 32.57 1.64
N GLU A 135 -18.77 32.27 2.94
CA GLU A 135 -18.68 33.19 4.10
C GLU A 135 -19.88 33.39 5.03
N GLU A 136 -19.52 33.25 6.33
CA GLU A 136 -20.07 33.91 7.52
C GLU A 136 -21.53 33.59 7.92
N THR A 137 -21.87 33.22 9.15
CA THR A 137 -21.30 33.45 10.49
C THR A 137 -21.95 32.48 11.50
N THR A 138 -21.16 32.14 12.53
CA THR A 138 -21.55 31.91 13.94
C THR A 138 -22.48 30.76 14.36
N ASP A 139 -21.86 29.91 15.19
CA ASP A 139 -22.35 29.32 16.44
C ASP A 139 -23.29 28.08 16.45
N VAL A 140 -22.66 26.95 16.85
CA VAL A 140 -23.02 26.14 18.06
C VAL A 140 -24.43 25.50 18.03
N VAL A 141 -24.61 24.18 17.92
CA VAL A 141 -24.11 23.11 18.80
C VAL A 141 -24.02 21.79 18.01
N LYS A 142 -22.84 21.15 17.98
CA LYS A 142 -22.70 19.73 17.61
C LYS A 142 -23.17 18.89 18.80
N THR A 143 -24.33 18.24 18.69
CA THR A 143 -24.74 17.22 19.67
C THR A 143 -24.03 15.91 19.38
N GLU A 144 -23.06 15.54 20.22
CA GLU A 144 -22.39 14.23 20.17
C GLU A 144 -23.34 13.11 20.64
N PRO A 145 -23.23 11.88 20.07
CA PRO A 145 -24.09 10.78 20.44
C PRO A 145 -23.74 10.21 21.82
N VAL A 146 -24.73 10.16 22.71
CA VAL A 146 -24.61 9.63 24.08
C VAL A 146 -24.77 8.10 24.05
N ILE A 147 -23.77 7.37 24.55
CA ILE A 147 -23.81 5.90 24.70
C ILE A 147 -24.18 5.56 26.14
N TYR A 148 -25.22 4.74 26.32
CA TYR A 148 -25.67 4.28 27.65
C TYR A 148 -25.21 2.84 27.93
N THR A 149 -24.44 2.66 28.99
CA THR A 149 -24.15 1.35 29.60
C THR A 149 -24.93 1.18 30.90
N LYS A 150 -25.33 -0.07 31.18
CA LYS A 150 -26.41 -0.49 32.11
C LYS A 150 -26.17 -0.21 33.61
N ASN A 151 -25.15 0.57 33.97
CA ASN A 151 -24.82 0.90 35.35
C ASN A 151 -24.73 2.41 35.46
N SER A 152 -25.76 3.02 36.03
CA SER A 152 -25.91 4.47 36.18
C SER A 152 -24.74 5.09 36.95
N LYS A 153 -23.72 5.56 36.22
CA LYS A 153 -22.78 6.59 36.68
C LYS A 153 -22.31 7.39 35.47
N LEU A 154 -22.59 8.70 35.51
CA LEU A 154 -22.25 9.67 34.47
C LEU A 154 -20.73 9.88 34.46
N SER A 155 -20.01 9.46 33.41
CA SER A 155 -18.62 9.86 33.18
C SER A 155 -18.54 10.72 31.91
N LYS A 156 -18.09 11.97 32.05
CA LYS A 156 -17.66 12.77 30.90
C LYS A 156 -16.38 12.15 30.31
N PRO A 157 -16.20 12.16 28.98
CA PRO A 157 -14.90 11.83 28.41
C PRO A 157 -13.89 12.94 28.79
N GLU A 158 -12.80 12.55 29.43
CA GLU A 158 -11.67 13.43 29.69
C GLU A 158 -11.00 13.77 28.35
N SER A 159 -11.10 15.04 27.94
CA SER A 159 -10.27 15.62 26.89
C SER A 159 -8.86 15.83 27.45
N GLY A 160 -7.92 15.00 27.02
CA GLY A 160 -6.52 15.09 27.44
C GLY A 160 -5.55 14.73 26.31
N THR A 161 -5.53 15.51 25.23
CA THR A 161 -4.41 15.50 24.29
C THR A 161 -3.30 16.38 24.85
N ASN A 162 -2.22 15.78 25.34
CA ASN A 162 -0.92 16.44 25.47
C ASN A 162 0.11 15.59 24.70
N ILE A 163 0.35 15.95 23.44
CA ILE A 163 1.48 15.42 22.66
C ILE A 163 2.63 16.41 22.86
N SER A 164 3.59 16.07 23.70
CA SER A 164 4.85 16.80 23.80
C SER A 164 5.87 16.16 22.86
N VAL A 165 6.32 16.92 21.86
CA VAL A 165 7.48 16.62 21.03
C VAL A 165 8.70 17.25 21.71
N SER A 166 9.71 16.46 22.08
CA SER A 166 11.02 16.97 22.47
C SER A 166 11.95 16.99 21.26
N ALA A 167 12.58 18.14 21.04
CA ALA A 167 13.66 18.37 20.10
C ALA A 167 15.00 17.87 20.63
#